data_AF-A0A9E3YU26-F1
#
_entry.id   AF-A0A9E3YU26-F1
#
_cell.length_a   1.000
_cell.length_b   1.000
_cell.length_c   1.000
_cell.angle_alpha   90.00
_cell.angle_beta   90.00
_cell.angle_gamma   90.00
#
_symmetry.space_group_name_H-M   'P 1'
#
loop_
_entity.id
_entity.type
_entity.pdbx_description
1 polymer ?
#
loop_
_entity_poly.entity_id
_entity_poly.type
_entity_poly.pdbx_seq_one_letter_code
_entity_poly.pdbx_strand_id
1 'polypeptide(L)' 'MKSPQTDAGDVQSLSLRHLKAARAIADHGSVTAAADSLNRSQSALTKALGELESKLASRL' A
#
# COMPACT_ATOMS: atom_id res chain seq x y z
N MET A 1 27.57 -0.80 -16.43
CA MET A 1 27.67 -1.65 -15.23
C MET A 1 26.45 -1.37 -14.37
N LYS A 2 25.40 -2.20 -14.46
CA LYS A 2 24.15 -2.02 -13.70
C LYS A 2 24.25 -2.90 -12.47
N SER A 3 24.52 -2.29 -11.33
CA SER A 3 24.62 -3.00 -10.05
C SER A 3 23.32 -3.79 -9.79
N PRO A 4 23.40 -5.03 -9.27
CA PRO A 4 22.23 -5.76 -8.84
C PRO A 4 21.70 -5.09 -7.57
N GLN A 5 20.64 -4.30 -7.70
CA GLN A 5 19.91 -3.79 -6.54
C GLN A 5 19.25 -4.97 -5.85
N THR A 6 19.67 -5.21 -4.62
CA THR A 6 19.22 -6.27 -3.73
C THR A 6 17.71 -6.13 -3.53
N ASP A 7 16.98 -7.12 -4.02
CA ASP A 7 15.54 -7.35 -3.82
C ASP A 7 15.31 -7.83 -2.37
N ALA A 8 15.54 -6.92 -1.43
CA ALA A 8 15.23 -7.08 -0.02
C ALA A 8 14.46 -5.82 0.38
N GLY A 9 13.16 -5.96 0.60
CA GLY A 9 12.18 -4.89 0.74
C GLY A 9 12.72 -3.65 1.45
N ASP A 10 12.86 -2.56 0.68
CA ASP A 10 13.38 -1.30 1.18
C ASP A 10 12.29 -0.58 2.00
N VAL A 11 12.15 -1.01 3.25
CA VAL A 11 11.24 -0.45 4.27
C VAL A 11 11.46 1.07 4.42
N GLN A 12 12.66 1.57 4.12
CA GLN A 12 12.99 3.00 4.17
C GLN A 12 12.18 3.85 3.19
N SER A 13 11.58 3.22 2.16
CA SER A 13 10.74 3.90 1.17
C SER A 13 9.23 3.81 1.48
N LEU A 14 8.81 3.21 2.58
CA LEU A 14 7.40 2.98 2.89
C LEU A 14 6.70 4.28 3.31
N SER A 15 5.64 4.66 2.60
CA SER A 15 4.84 5.83 2.97
C SER A 15 3.79 5.45 4.01
N LEU A 16 3.61 6.29 5.04
CA LEU A 16 2.50 6.19 5.99
C LEU A 16 1.13 6.17 5.31
N ARG A 17 1.01 6.75 4.10
CA ARG A 17 -0.22 6.69 3.31
C ARG A 17 -0.60 5.26 2.95
N HIS A 18 0.39 4.42 2.63
CA HIS A 18 0.18 3.02 2.24
C HIS A 18 -0.28 2.20 3.44
N LEU A 19 0.36 2.39 4.59
CA LEU A 19 -0.04 1.75 5.84
C LEU A 19 -1.45 2.18 6.28
N LYS A 20 -1.79 3.47 6.16
CA LYS A 20 -3.15 3.96 6.44
C LYS A 20 -4.19 3.35 5.51
N ALA A 21 -3.86 3.17 4.24
CA ALA A 21 -4.75 2.51 3.28
C ALA A 21 -5.01 1.05 3.67
N ALA A 22 -3.95 0.28 3.96
CA ALA A 22 -4.08 -1.11 4.38
C ALA A 22 -4.89 -1.26 5.68
N ARG A 23 -4.59 -0.42 6.68
CA ARG A 23 -5.35 -0.41 7.94
C ARG A 23 -6.82 -0.07 7.72
N ALA A 24 -7.14 0.96 6.94
CA ALA A 24 -8.53 1.32 6.69
C ALA A 24 -9.30 0.21 5.97
N ILE A 25 -8.65 -0.49 5.03
CA ILE A 25 -9.28 -1.65 4.36
C ILE A 25 -9.55 -2.78 5.35
N ALA A 26 -8.62 -3.06 6.27
CA ALA A 26 -8.82 -4.04 7.33
C ALA A 26 -9.95 -3.63 8.31
N ASP A 27 -10.00 -2.36 8.70
CA ASP A 27 -11.00 -1.84 9.65
C ASP A 27 -12.43 -1.81 9.04
N HIS A 28 -12.55 -1.54 7.73
CA HIS A 28 -13.84 -1.41 7.05
C HIS A 28 -14.28 -2.63 6.22
N GLY A 29 -13.39 -3.60 6.00
CA GLY A 29 -13.68 -4.82 5.23
C GLY A 29 -13.92 -4.62 3.73
N SER A 30 -13.81 -3.40 3.21
CA SER A 30 -13.92 -3.12 1.78
C SER A 30 -13.10 -1.90 1.34
N VAL A 31 -12.59 -1.94 0.12
CA VAL A 31 -11.80 -0.83 -0.45
C VAL A 31 -12.66 0.42 -0.64
N THR A 32 -13.93 0.26 -1.00
CA THR A 32 -14.86 1.38 -1.19
C THR A 32 -15.13 2.11 0.13
N ALA A 33 -15.54 1.39 1.19
CA ALA A 33 -15.80 2.01 2.49
C ALA A 33 -14.54 2.63 3.11
N ALA A 34 -13.37 2.00 2.91
CA ALA A 34 -12.10 2.56 3.34
C ALA A 34 -11.75 3.85 2.57
N ALA A 35 -12.03 3.91 1.27
CA ALA A 35 -11.77 5.10 0.46
C ALA A 35 -12.65 6.28 0.88
N ASP A 36 -13.93 6.02 1.17
CA ASP A 36 -14.87 7.00 1.70
C ASP A 36 -14.41 7.50 3.07
N SER A 37 -13.99 6.61 3.98
CA SER A 37 -13.49 6.97 5.32
C SER A 37 -12.25 7.87 5.29
N LEU A 38 -11.42 7.75 4.25
CA LEU A 38 -10.18 8.50 4.07
C LEU A 38 -10.33 9.73 3.16
N ASN A 39 -11.55 9.99 2.66
CA ASN A 39 -11.84 11.03 1.68
C ASN A 39 -10.90 10.94 0.45
N ARG A 40 -10.75 9.73 -0.09
CA ARG A 40 -9.90 9.40 -1.26
C ARG A 40 -10.71 8.62 -2.29
N SER A 41 -10.26 8.60 -3.54
CA SER A 41 -10.84 7.71 -4.53
C SER A 41 -10.46 6.25 -4.25
N GLN A 42 -11.36 5.32 -4.58
CA GLN A 42 -11.10 3.88 -4.53
C GLN A 42 -9.84 3.50 -5.31
N SER A 43 -9.65 4.06 -6.52
CA SER A 43 -8.48 3.82 -7.36
C SER A 43 -7.16 4.27 -6.72
N ALA A 44 -7.16 5.39 -6.00
CA ALA A 44 -5.99 5.88 -5.30
C ALA A 44 -5.64 4.99 -4.09
N LEU A 45 -6.64 4.34 -3.49
CA LEU A 45 -6.47 3.41 -2.38
C LEU A 45 -5.98 2.05 -2.87
N THR A 46 -6.55 1.50 -3.95
CA THR A 46 -6.08 0.28 -4.60
C THR A 46 -4.62 0.42 -5.05
N LYS A 47 -4.25 1.55 -5.65
CA LYS A 47 -2.86 1.82 -6.04
C LYS A 47 -1.92 1.83 -4.82
N ALA A 48 -2.32 2.49 -3.74
CA ALA A 48 -1.53 2.55 -2.51
C ALA A 48 -1.33 1.16 -1.87
N LEU A 49 -2.34 0.28 -1.94
CA LEU A 49 -2.22 -1.09 -1.47
C LEU A 49 -1.29 -1.92 -2.37
N GLY A 50 -1.43 -1.85 -3.69
CA GLY A 50 -0.54 -2.58 -4.60
C GLY A 50 0.93 -2.13 -4.49
N GLU A 51 1.18 -0.84 -4.28
CA GLU A 51 2.52 -0.32 -3.99
C GLU A 51 3.06 -0.82 -2.65
N LEU A 52 2.19 -1.00 -1.64
CA LEU A 52 2.57 -1.59 -0.35
C LEU A 52 2.97 -3.06 -0.51
N GLU A 53 2.12 -3.85 -1.15
CA GLU A 53 2.34 -5.28 -1.41
C GLU A 53 3.64 -5.50 -2.19
N SER A 54 3.89 -4.68 -3.21
CA SER A 54 5.12 -4.73 -4.00
C SER A 54 6.36 -4.44 -3.15
N LYS A 55 6.30 -3.49 -2.21
CA LYS A 55 7.43 -3.15 -1.33
C LYS A 55 7.68 -4.18 -0.24
N LEU A 56 6.62 -4.85 0.21
CA LEU A 56 6.71 -5.92 1.21
C LEU A 56 7.03 -7.28 0.58
N ALA A 57 7.05 -7.37 -0.76
CA ALA A 57 7.09 -8.64 -1.50
C ALA A 57 6.04 -9.65 -0.99
N SER A 58 4.87 -9.14 -0.58
CA SER A 58 3.80 -9.90 0.06
C SER A 58 2.43 -9.44 -0.39
N ARG A 59 1.45 -10.33 -0.36
CA ARG A 59 0.04 -10.00 -0.61
C ARG A 59 -0.70 -9.85 0.72
N LEU A 60 -1.52 -8.80 0.85
CA LEU A 60 -2.24 -8.47 2.09
C LEU A 60 -3.73 -8.87 2.03
#